data_AF-A0A7Y5RK21-F1
#
_entry.id   AF-A0A7Y5RK21-F1
#
_cell.length_a   1.000
_cell.length_b   1.000
_cell.length_c   1.000
_cell.angle_alpha   90.00
_cell.angle_beta   90.00
_cell.angle_gamma   90.00
#
_symmetry.space_group_name_H-M   'P 1'
#
loop_
_entity.id
_entity.type
_entity.pdbx_description
1 polymer ?
#
loop_
_entity_poly.entity_id
_entity_poly.type
_entity_poly.pdbx_seq_one_letter_code
_entity_poly.pdbx_strand_id
1 'polypeptide(L)'
;MGPLRGAPGRRRGSLVTRREPVVTVALDPDWASGSLVSDVRRGLGSQPRTLPPKWLYDDVGSDLFDEITRLPEYYTTERERAVLLEH
;
A
#
# COMPACT_ATOMS: atom_id res chain seq x y z
N MET A 1 60.70 14.30 21.68
CA MET A 1 59.89 13.57 20.68
C MET A 1 58.61 13.13 21.38
N GLY A 2 57.56 13.95 21.34
CA GLY A 2 56.26 13.64 21.95
C GLY A 2 55.19 13.60 20.86
N PRO A 3 54.14 12.77 20.96
CA PRO A 3 53.11 12.73 19.94
C PRO A 3 52.09 13.85 20.10
N LEU A 4 51.49 14.16 18.96
CA LEU A 4 50.79 15.37 18.57
C LEU A 4 49.32 15.42 19.02
N ARG A 5 48.84 16.66 19.12
CA ARG A 5 47.46 17.12 19.30
C ARG A 5 46.62 16.84 18.02
N GLY A 6 45.35 16.44 18.16
CA GLY A 6 44.40 16.29 17.05
C GLY A 6 42.94 16.26 17.53
N ALA A 7 42.08 17.03 16.86
CA ALA A 7 40.81 17.59 17.33
C ALA A 7 39.56 16.71 17.03
N PRO A 8 38.32 17.17 17.34
CA PRO A 8 37.13 16.35 17.51
C PRO A 8 36.31 16.11 16.23
N GLY A 9 35.55 15.03 16.20
CA GLY A 9 34.58 14.70 15.14
C GLY A 9 34.46 13.19 15.07
N ARG A 10 33.29 12.56 15.09
CA ARG A 10 32.00 12.94 14.53
C ARG A 10 30.98 12.16 15.35
N ARG A 11 29.97 12.82 15.93
CA ARG A 11 28.87 12.12 16.59
C ARG A 11 28.29 11.14 15.57
N ARG A 12 28.37 9.84 15.90
CA ARG A 12 27.78 8.75 15.11
C ARG A 12 26.31 9.09 14.92
N GLY A 13 25.84 8.91 13.69
CA GLY A 13 24.48 9.22 13.28
C GLY A 13 23.47 8.68 14.29
N SER A 14 22.52 9.54 14.65
CA SER A 14 21.33 9.16 15.41
C SER A 14 20.68 7.97 14.72
N LEU A 15 20.74 6.79 15.35
CA LEU A 15 19.94 5.64 14.96
C LEU A 15 18.48 6.07 15.08
N VAL A 16 17.78 6.21 13.96
CA VAL A 16 16.33 6.32 13.96
C VAL A 16 15.81 4.99 14.52
N THR A 17 15.45 4.95 15.80
CA THR A 17 14.68 3.84 16.37
C THR A 17 13.37 3.76 15.61
N ARG A 18 13.27 2.80 14.68
CA ARG A 18 11.99 2.46 14.05
C ARG A 18 11.06 1.95 15.14
N ARG A 19 10.02 2.72 15.46
CA ARG A 19 8.91 2.22 16.28
C ARG A 19 8.12 1.24 15.42
N GLU A 20 7.88 0.04 15.95
CA GLU A 20 6.96 -0.89 15.30
C GLU A 20 5.53 -0.36 15.43
N PRO A 21 4.75 -0.31 14.34
CA PRO A 21 3.37 0.10 14.40
C PRO A 21 2.52 -0.97 15.08
N VAL A 22 1.69 -0.55 16.04
CA VAL A 22 0.64 -1.41 16.60
C VAL A 22 -0.57 -1.32 15.67
N VAL A 23 -0.99 -2.45 15.09
CA VAL A 23 -2.13 -2.54 14.18
C VAL A 23 -3.29 -3.26 14.87
N THR A 24 -4.46 -2.63 14.90
CA THR A 24 -5.69 -3.21 15.44
C THR A 24 -6.73 -3.32 14.33
N VAL A 25 -7.27 -4.52 14.11
CA VAL A 25 -8.35 -4.75 13.14
C VAL A 25 -9.69 -4.50 13.84
N ALA A 26 -10.39 -3.46 13.41
CA ALA A 26 -11.71 -3.07 13.95
C ALA A 26 -12.90 -3.65 13.16
N LEU A 27 -12.63 -4.56 12.22
CA LEU A 27 -13.65 -5.20 11.39
C LEU A 27 -14.07 -6.53 12.02
N ASP A 28 -15.36 -6.85 11.87
CA ASP A 28 -15.87 -8.18 12.19
C ASP A 28 -15.18 -9.25 11.32
N PRO A 29 -14.82 -10.44 11.84
CA PRO A 29 -14.13 -11.45 11.06
C PRO A 29 -14.80 -11.83 9.72
N ASP A 30 -16.13 -11.76 9.65
CA ASP A 30 -16.92 -12.16 8.48
C ASP A 30 -17.45 -10.97 7.67
N TRP A 31 -16.93 -9.75 7.93
CA TRP A 31 -17.39 -8.52 7.28
C TRP A 31 -17.39 -8.63 5.75
N ALA A 32 -16.37 -9.30 5.20
CA ALA A 32 -16.17 -9.42 3.76
C ALA A 32 -17.26 -10.28 3.11
N SER A 33 -17.51 -11.48 3.65
CA SER A 33 -18.53 -12.40 3.14
C SER A 33 -19.93 -11.79 3.24
N GLY A 34 -20.25 -11.16 4.38
CA GLY A 34 -21.53 -10.47 4.57
C GLY A 34 -21.73 -9.32 3.57
N SER A 35 -20.69 -8.50 3.36
CA SER A 35 -20.75 -7.41 2.38
C SER A 35 -20.87 -7.92 0.95
N LEU A 36 -20.14 -8.97 0.57
CA LEU A 36 -20.16 -9.52 -0.80
C LEU A 36 -21.55 -10.02 -1.17
N VAL A 37 -22.16 -10.83 -0.30
CA VAL A 37 -23.50 -11.38 -0.54
C VAL A 37 -24.54 -10.26 -0.70
N SER A 38 -24.47 -9.23 0.14
CA SER A 38 -25.36 -8.07 0.06
C SER A 38 -25.18 -7.29 -1.25
N ASP A 39 -23.93 -7.02 -1.62
CA ASP A 39 -23.58 -6.27 -2.83
C ASP A 39 -23.99 -7.02 -4.10
N VAL A 40 -23.75 -8.33 -4.16
CA VAL A 40 -24.14 -9.19 -5.29
C VAL A 40 -25.65 -9.27 -5.44
N ARG A 41 -26.39 -9.53 -4.35
CA ARG A 41 -27.86 -9.60 -4.39
C ARG A 41 -28.47 -8.30 -4.92
N ARG A 42 -28.02 -7.17 -4.40
CA ARG A 42 -28.50 -5.85 -4.80
C ARG A 42 -28.11 -5.51 -6.24
N GLY A 43 -26.84 -5.72 -6.58
CA GLY A 43 -26.27 -5.28 -7.85
C GLY A 43 -26.65 -6.14 -9.04
N LEU A 44 -26.73 -7.47 -8.90
CA LEU A 44 -27.15 -8.35 -9.98
C LEU A 44 -28.68 -8.42 -10.15
N GLY A 45 -29.42 -8.04 -9.10
CA GLY A 45 -30.86 -7.87 -9.11
C GLY A 45 -31.36 -6.53 -9.67
N SER A 46 -30.48 -5.55 -9.90
CA SER A 46 -30.84 -4.25 -10.46
C SER A 46 -30.82 -4.22 -12.00
N GLN A 47 -31.45 -3.19 -12.58
CA GLN A 47 -31.40 -2.90 -14.01
C GLN A 47 -30.97 -1.43 -14.20
N PRO A 48 -29.74 -1.15 -14.69
CA PRO A 48 -28.71 -2.10 -15.12
C PRO A 48 -28.06 -2.88 -13.96
N ARG A 49 -27.43 -4.02 -14.27
CA ARG A 49 -26.66 -4.79 -13.29
C ARG A 49 -25.34 -4.08 -12.98
N THR A 50 -24.95 -4.06 -11.73
CA THR A 50 -23.71 -3.40 -11.27
C THR A 50 -23.03 -4.20 -10.16
N LEU A 51 -21.72 -4.03 -9.98
CA LEU A 51 -20.99 -4.54 -8.82
C LEU A 51 -19.95 -3.51 -8.37
N PRO A 52 -19.72 -3.33 -7.05
CA PRO A 52 -18.64 -2.50 -6.55
C PRO A 52 -17.26 -3.03 -7.00
N PRO A 53 -16.34 -2.16 -7.46
CA PRO A 53 -15.05 -2.59 -7.99
C PRO A 53 -14.10 -3.14 -6.92
N LYS A 54 -14.40 -2.96 -5.62
CA LYS A 54 -13.61 -3.56 -4.53
C LYS A 54 -13.52 -5.09 -4.63
N TRP A 55 -14.51 -5.73 -5.28
CA TRP A 55 -14.54 -7.17 -5.51
C TRP A 55 -13.69 -7.62 -6.72
N LEU A 56 -13.04 -6.69 -7.42
CA LEU A 56 -12.02 -7.00 -8.44
C LEU A 56 -10.68 -7.39 -7.83
N TYR A 57 -10.46 -7.20 -6.53
CA TYR A 57 -9.17 -7.34 -5.87
C TYR A 57 -9.16 -8.54 -4.91
N ASP A 58 -9.50 -9.72 -5.40
CA ASP A 58 -9.09 -10.98 -4.76
C ASP A 58 -7.60 -11.26 -5.08
N ASP A 59 -7.08 -12.43 -4.71
CA ASP A 59 -5.67 -12.76 -4.94
C ASP A 59 -5.28 -12.61 -6.42
N VAL A 60 -6.10 -13.15 -7.33
CA VAL A 60 -5.85 -13.11 -8.79
C VAL A 60 -6.01 -11.71 -9.35
N GLY A 61 -7.07 -11.02 -8.94
CA GLY A 61 -7.35 -9.67 -9.41
C GLY A 61 -6.34 -8.65 -8.90
N SER A 62 -5.76 -8.89 -7.73
CA SER A 62 -4.64 -8.10 -7.19
C SER A 62 -3.37 -8.32 -8.01
N ASP A 63 -3.01 -9.58 -8.32
CA ASP A 63 -1.86 -9.90 -9.18
C ASP A 63 -2.02 -9.27 -10.58
N LEU A 64 -3.23 -9.33 -11.13
CA LEU A 64 -3.54 -8.68 -12.41
C LEU A 64 -3.39 -7.16 -12.33
N PHE A 65 -3.85 -6.54 -11.24
CA PHE A 65 -3.68 -5.10 -11.05
C PHE A 65 -2.20 -4.72 -10.94
N ASP A 66 -1.40 -5.52 -10.23
CA ASP A 66 0.05 -5.35 -10.18
C ASP A 66 0.67 -5.42 -11.58
N GLU A 67 0.23 -6.34 -12.44
CA GLU A 67 0.63 -6.36 -13.85
C GLU A 67 0.21 -5.10 -14.60
N ILE A 68 -1.04 -4.64 -14.41
CA ILE A 68 -1.55 -3.42 -15.01
C ILE A 68 -0.68 -2.22 -14.64
N THR A 69 -0.21 -2.12 -13.39
CA THR A 69 0.64 -0.99 -12.95
C THR A 69 1.96 -0.85 -13.69
N ARG A 70 2.40 -1.91 -14.38
CA ARG A 70 3.65 -1.94 -15.16
C ARG A 70 3.43 -1.63 -16.64
N LEU A 71 2.19 -1.52 -17.10
CA LEU A 71 1.87 -1.24 -18.49
C LEU A 71 2.23 0.21 -18.84
N PRO A 72 2.88 0.47 -19.99
CA PRO A 72 3.19 1.83 -20.42
C PRO A 72 1.95 2.70 -20.64
N GLU A 73 0.79 2.09 -20.96
CA GLU A 73 -0.49 2.76 -21.08
C GLU A 73 -1.06 3.20 -19.71
N TYR A 74 -0.69 2.52 -18.63
CA TYR A 74 -1.16 2.80 -17.27
C TYR A 74 -0.14 3.65 -16.50
N TYR A 75 0.07 4.88 -16.95
CA TYR A 75 1.14 5.76 -16.45
C TYR A 75 1.02 6.17 -14.97
N THR A 76 -0.15 6.00 -14.35
CA THR A 76 -0.47 6.54 -13.01
C THR A 76 0.51 6.07 -11.95
N THR A 77 0.76 4.76 -11.85
CA THR A 77 1.61 4.20 -10.80
C THR A 77 3.06 4.66 -10.93
N GLU A 78 3.62 4.64 -12.14
CA GLU A 78 4.98 5.13 -12.39
C GLU A 78 5.10 6.64 -12.11
N ARG A 79 4.07 7.42 -12.41
CA ARG A 79 4.09 8.86 -12.16
C ARG A 79 4.10 9.18 -10.68
N GLU A 80 3.25 8.53 -9.88
CA GLU A 80 3.23 8.66 -8.43
C GLU A 80 4.57 8.26 -7.82
N ARG A 81 5.13 7.12 -8.26
CA ARG A 81 6.45 6.66 -7.83
C ARG A 81 7.56 7.67 -8.11
N ALA A 82 7.57 8.29 -9.30
CA ALA A 82 8.55 9.33 -9.63
C ALA A 82 8.47 10.53 -8.68
N VAL A 83 7.26 11.03 -8.37
CA VAL A 83 7.07 12.16 -7.45
C VAL A 83 7.56 11.82 -6.04
N LEU A 84 7.29 10.61 -5.55
CA LEU A 84 7.73 10.14 -4.24
C LEU A 84 9.25 9.97 -4.13
N LEU A 85 9.96 9.71 -5.24
CA LEU A 85 11.42 9.61 -5.26
C LEU A 85 12.11 10.97 -5.34
N GLU A 86 11.40 12.01 -5.79
CA GLU A 86 11.90 13.39 -5.87
C GLU A 86 11.86 14.14 -4.52
N HIS A 87 11.17 13.61 -3.50
CA HIS A 87 10.98 14.24 -2.18
C HIS A 87 11.54 13.39 -1.03
#